data_AF-N2AKS9-F1
#
_entry.id   AF-N2AKS9-F1
#
_cell.length_a   1.000
_cell.length_b   1.000
_cell.length_c   1.000
_cell.angle_alpha   90.00
_cell.angle_beta   90.00
_cell.angle_gamma   90.00
#
_symmetry.space_group_name_H-M   'P 1'
#
loop_
_entity.id
_entity.type
_entity.pdbx_description
1 polymer ?
#
loop_
_entity_poly.entity_id
_entity_poly.type
_entity_poly.pdbx_seq_one_letter_code
_entity_poly.pdbx_strand_id
1 'polypeptide(L)'
;MDKTAIKNFSIWARNKLIADITYKAGLLGITEESIKDALPQSTQDAEFYDIGTKEPYAIHGEEIKQRKELVSVIRKKASQLEYKDAYRIMIEEVAYTWFNRLIAIRFMEVNDYMPAHIRVLSSESGTKLEPDLVTTPFDAEIEFTQQETEHILQLKNDNQVDALFRFLFTLLYNFINDAPVSEPAVLRHLLKHLILCWFRLFLRKWHKIPAGEFV
;
A
#
# COMPACT_ATOMS: atom_id res chain seq x y z
N MET A 1 -11.64 -19.35 17.86
CA MET A 1 -11.24 -17.93 17.79
C MET A 1 -10.47 -17.49 19.04
N ASP A 2 -9.14 -17.41 18.95
CA ASP A 2 -8.32 -16.65 19.89
C ASP A 2 -8.44 -15.14 19.61
N LYS A 3 -9.39 -14.53 20.32
CA LYS A 3 -9.64 -13.07 20.25
C LYS A 3 -8.40 -12.26 20.67
N THR A 4 -7.50 -12.83 21.46
CA THR A 4 -6.29 -12.15 21.94
C THR A 4 -5.22 -12.11 20.85
N ALA A 5 -5.02 -13.21 20.13
CA ALA A 5 -4.12 -13.27 18.98
C ALA A 5 -4.52 -12.25 17.90
N ILE A 6 -5.81 -12.20 17.55
CA ILE A 6 -6.35 -11.25 16.57
C ILE A 6 -6.18 -9.81 17.04
N LYS A 7 -6.53 -9.50 18.29
CA LYS A 7 -6.37 -8.15 18.85
C LYS A 7 -4.90 -7.69 18.82
N ASN A 8 -3.99 -8.54 19.28
CA ASN A 8 -2.56 -8.23 19.33
C ASN A 8 -1.99 -8.02 17.93
N PHE A 9 -2.43 -8.84 16.98
CA PHE A 9 -2.05 -8.66 15.59
C PHE A 9 -2.56 -7.34 15.04
N SER A 10 -3.85 -7.02 15.18
CA SER A 10 -4.45 -5.79 14.64
C SER A 10 -3.76 -4.54 15.17
N ILE A 11 -3.42 -4.53 16.46
CA ILE A 11 -2.65 -3.43 17.09
C ILE A 11 -1.25 -3.32 16.46
N TRP A 12 -0.54 -4.44 16.37
CA TRP A 12 0.80 -4.47 15.77
C TRP A 12 0.77 -4.02 14.29
N ALA A 13 -0.19 -4.53 13.53
CA ALA A 13 -0.38 -4.26 12.12
C ALA A 13 -0.65 -2.77 11.86
N ARG A 14 -1.59 -2.17 12.62
CA ARG A 14 -1.87 -0.72 12.55
C ARG A 14 -0.62 0.10 12.86
N ASN A 15 0.07 -0.19 13.96
CA ASN A 15 1.25 0.57 14.37
C ASN A 15 2.39 0.45 13.35
N LYS A 16 2.55 -0.74 12.75
CA LYS A 16 3.52 -0.95 11.68
C LYS A 16 3.17 -0.13 10.44
N LEU A 17 1.91 -0.09 10.04
CA LEU A 17 1.46 0.67 8.88
C LEU A 17 1.65 2.18 9.07
N ILE A 18 1.33 2.71 10.26
CA ILE A 18 1.62 4.11 10.62
C ILE A 18 3.11 4.42 10.52
N ALA A 19 3.97 3.56 11.07
CA ALA A 19 5.43 3.76 11.01
C ALA A 19 5.95 3.74 9.56
N ASP A 20 5.45 2.83 8.74
CA ASP A 20 5.83 2.68 7.34
C ASP A 20 5.38 3.90 6.49
N ILE A 21 4.15 4.39 6.70
CA ILE A 21 3.64 5.60 6.03
C ILE A 21 4.42 6.84 6.49
N THR A 22 4.72 6.94 7.78
CA THR A 22 5.56 8.01 8.35
C THR A 22 6.93 8.04 7.69
N TYR A 23 7.56 6.87 7.56
CA TYR A 23 8.86 6.76 6.90
C TYR A 23 8.78 7.22 5.43
N LYS A 24 7.77 6.76 4.68
CA LYS A 24 7.60 7.16 3.28
C LYS A 24 7.30 8.65 3.14
N ALA A 25 6.50 9.24 4.02
CA ALA A 25 6.26 10.68 4.06
C ALA A 25 7.57 11.44 4.30
N GLY A 26 8.41 10.96 5.23
CA GLY A 26 9.73 11.49 5.50
C GLY A 26 10.64 11.50 4.27
N LEU A 27 10.63 10.44 3.46
CA LEU A 27 11.36 10.39 2.19
C LEU A 27 10.91 11.50 1.21
N LEU A 28 9.65 11.89 1.26
CA LEU A 28 9.09 12.98 0.44
C LEU A 28 9.35 14.38 1.06
N GLY A 29 10.19 14.46 2.10
CA GLY A 29 10.44 15.70 2.84
C GLY A 29 9.24 16.18 3.65
N ILE A 30 8.28 15.30 3.96
CA ILE A 30 7.08 15.61 4.75
C ILE A 30 7.24 14.96 6.12
N THR A 31 7.38 15.78 7.15
CA THR A 31 7.65 15.34 8.53
C THR A 31 6.60 15.87 9.49
N GLU A 32 6.62 15.41 10.74
CA GLU A 32 5.71 15.91 11.78
C GLU A 32 5.96 17.38 12.10
N GLU A 33 7.16 17.88 11.81
CA GLU A 33 7.59 19.24 12.09
C GLU A 33 7.30 20.19 10.92
N SER A 34 7.53 19.75 9.67
CA SER A 34 7.32 20.59 8.49
C SER A 34 7.24 19.82 7.17
N ILE A 35 6.78 20.52 6.14
CA ILE A 35 6.90 20.12 4.72
C ILE A 35 8.10 20.88 4.14
N LYS A 36 9.15 20.16 3.77
CA LYS A 36 10.30 20.72 3.06
C LYS A 36 9.96 21.04 1.61
N ASP A 37 10.52 22.13 1.09
CA ASP A 37 10.48 22.43 -0.33
C ASP A 37 11.50 21.56 -1.10
N ALA A 38 11.29 21.47 -2.42
CA ALA A 38 12.22 20.78 -3.30
C ALA A 38 13.56 21.53 -3.35
N LEU A 39 14.68 20.79 -3.42
CA LEU A 39 16.02 21.36 -3.50
C LEU A 39 16.21 22.14 -4.81
N PRO A 40 17.11 23.14 -4.85
CA PRO A 40 17.32 24.01 -6.02
C PRO A 40 17.68 23.27 -7.32
N GLN A 41 18.26 22.07 -7.21
CA GLN A 41 18.60 21.21 -8.35
C GLN A 41 17.40 20.49 -8.99
N SER A 42 16.20 20.68 -8.44
CA SER A 42 14.97 20.07 -8.95
C SER A 42 14.56 20.69 -10.28
N THR A 43 14.04 19.85 -11.17
CA THR A 43 13.54 20.19 -12.51
C THR A 43 12.05 19.84 -12.63
N GLN A 44 11.47 20.03 -13.81
CA GLN A 44 10.08 19.62 -14.06
C GLN A 44 9.89 18.09 -13.98
N ASP A 45 10.92 17.33 -14.33
CA ASP A 45 10.85 15.86 -14.43
C ASP A 45 11.39 15.13 -13.19
N ALA A 46 12.08 15.85 -12.29
CA ALA A 46 12.70 15.31 -11.10
C ALA A 46 12.69 16.32 -9.94
N GLU A 47 12.11 15.95 -8.81
CA GLU A 47 12.21 16.74 -7.58
C GLU A 47 13.09 16.01 -6.55
N PHE A 48 13.96 16.75 -5.87
CA PHE A 48 14.90 16.23 -4.88
C PHE A 48 14.59 16.80 -3.50
N TYR A 49 14.57 15.93 -2.48
CA TYR A 49 14.26 16.31 -1.11
C TYR A 49 15.40 15.94 -0.17
N ASP A 50 15.79 16.88 0.68
CA ASP A 50 16.74 16.61 1.75
C ASP A 50 16.06 15.80 2.86
N ILE A 51 16.55 14.58 3.07
CA ILE A 51 16.07 13.63 4.08
C ILE A 51 17.08 13.42 5.21
N GLY A 52 18.10 14.28 5.32
CA GLY A 52 19.15 14.17 6.34
C GLY A 52 20.21 13.09 6.02
N THR A 53 20.30 12.64 4.77
CA THR A 53 21.31 11.70 4.28
C THR A 53 22.30 12.37 3.33
N LYS A 54 23.39 11.66 3.00
CA LYS A 54 24.43 12.17 2.08
C LYS A 54 23.87 12.51 0.69
N GLU A 55 22.92 11.70 0.21
CA GLU A 55 22.25 11.90 -1.07
C GLU A 55 20.77 12.24 -0.81
N PRO A 56 20.18 13.19 -1.56
CA PRO A 56 18.78 13.53 -1.43
C PRO A 56 17.89 12.43 -2.02
N TYR A 57 16.66 12.34 -1.53
CA TYR A 57 15.67 11.44 -2.11
C TYR A 57 15.08 12.07 -3.37
N ALA A 58 15.12 11.33 -4.48
CA ALA A 58 14.61 11.78 -5.78
C ALA A 58 13.23 11.17 -6.05
N ILE A 59 12.32 11.98 -6.60
CA ILE A 59 11.04 11.55 -7.14
C ILE A 59 10.87 12.05 -8.58
N HIS A 60 10.11 11.30 -9.39
CA HIS A 60 9.97 11.56 -10.83
C HIS A 60 8.53 11.43 -11.30
N GLY A 61 8.21 12.14 -12.39
CA GLY A 61 6.97 11.98 -13.14
C GLY A 61 5.71 12.04 -12.27
N GLU A 62 5.01 10.91 -12.17
CA GLU A 62 3.74 10.82 -11.43
C GLU A 62 3.91 10.99 -9.91
N GLU A 63 5.07 10.61 -9.36
CA GLU A 63 5.36 10.77 -7.92
C GLU A 63 5.33 12.25 -7.50
N ILE A 64 5.75 13.16 -8.40
CA ILE A 64 5.74 14.60 -8.17
C ILE A 64 4.30 15.11 -8.01
N LYS A 65 3.39 14.68 -8.88
CA LYS A 65 1.97 15.07 -8.81
C LYS A 65 1.34 14.58 -7.52
N GLN A 66 1.60 13.32 -7.18
CA GLN A 66 1.11 12.69 -5.95
C GLN A 66 1.66 13.39 -4.70
N ARG A 67 2.93 13.80 -4.69
CA ARG A 67 3.44 14.60 -3.57
C ARG A 67 2.73 15.95 -3.46
N LYS A 68 2.52 16.66 -4.57
CA LYS A 68 1.86 17.98 -4.56
C LYS A 68 0.44 17.91 -4.01
N GLU A 69 -0.32 16.90 -4.43
CA GLU A 69 -1.64 16.63 -3.88
C GLU A 69 -1.58 16.27 -2.37
N LEU A 70 -0.56 15.52 -1.90
CA LEU A 70 -0.38 15.20 -0.47
C LEU A 70 -0.24 16.45 0.37
N VAL A 71 0.69 17.30 -0.08
CA VAL A 71 1.00 18.58 0.54
C VAL A 71 -0.23 19.46 0.55
N SER A 72 -1.03 19.47 -0.53
CA SER A 72 -2.30 20.20 -0.59
C SER A 72 -3.29 19.73 0.46
N VAL A 73 -3.48 18.41 0.60
CA VAL A 73 -4.38 17.83 1.62
C VAL A 73 -3.94 18.19 3.04
N ILE A 74 -2.63 18.06 3.35
CA ILE A 74 -2.08 18.39 4.66
C ILE A 74 -2.25 19.89 4.95
N ARG A 75 -1.88 20.76 4.00
CA ARG A 75 -2.02 22.22 4.14
C ARG A 75 -3.48 22.65 4.32
N LYS A 76 -4.42 21.99 3.63
CA LYS A 76 -5.86 22.23 3.83
C LYS A 76 -6.33 21.85 5.23
N LYS A 77 -5.84 20.76 5.81
CA LYS A 77 -6.14 20.40 7.20
C LYS A 77 -5.46 21.36 8.19
N ALA A 78 -4.22 21.75 7.91
CA ALA A 78 -3.44 22.68 8.72
C ALA A 78 -3.95 24.14 8.69
N SER A 79 -4.92 24.48 7.83
CA SER A 79 -5.59 25.79 7.90
C SER A 79 -6.67 25.84 8.99
N GLN A 80 -7.05 24.69 9.55
CA GLN A 80 -8.08 24.54 10.58
C GLN A 80 -7.52 24.02 11.91
N LEU A 81 -6.30 23.47 11.90
CA LEU A 81 -5.65 22.79 13.01
C LEU A 81 -4.16 23.12 13.02
N GLU A 82 -3.47 22.86 14.14
CA GLU A 82 -2.02 22.89 14.17
C GLU A 82 -1.42 21.90 13.15
N TYR A 83 -0.32 22.29 12.50
CA TYR A 83 0.30 21.48 11.45
C TYR A 83 0.60 20.04 11.90
N LYS A 84 1.10 19.89 13.13
CA LYS A 84 1.45 18.60 13.73
C LYS A 84 0.24 17.68 13.83
N ASP A 85 -0.92 18.22 14.21
CA ASP A 85 -2.17 17.46 14.30
C ASP A 85 -2.71 17.12 12.91
N ALA A 86 -2.65 18.06 11.97
CA ALA A 86 -3.01 17.82 10.57
C ALA A 86 -2.16 16.70 9.92
N TYR A 87 -0.86 16.69 10.19
CA TYR A 87 0.06 15.65 9.75
C TYR A 87 -0.31 14.29 10.36
N ARG A 88 -0.47 14.22 11.70
CA ARG A 88 -0.84 12.97 12.39
C ARG A 88 -2.15 12.39 11.87
N ILE A 89 -3.18 13.22 11.78
CA ILE A 89 -4.49 12.83 11.25
C ILE A 89 -4.33 12.27 9.84
N MET A 90 -3.55 12.93 8.98
CA MET A 90 -3.30 12.44 7.62
C MET A 90 -2.65 11.05 7.65
N ILE A 91 -1.55 10.86 8.40
CA ILE A 91 -0.88 9.55 8.51
C ILE A 91 -1.84 8.47 9.02
N GLU A 92 -2.65 8.78 10.03
CA GLU A 92 -3.63 7.85 10.59
C GLU A 92 -4.77 7.52 9.63
N GLU A 93 -5.31 8.50 8.90
CA GLU A 93 -6.33 8.29 7.87
C GLU A 93 -5.81 7.37 6.76
N VAL A 94 -4.59 7.63 6.28
CA VAL A 94 -3.93 6.78 5.28
C VAL A 94 -3.79 5.35 5.81
N ALA A 95 -3.29 5.19 7.04
CA ALA A 95 -3.11 3.88 7.65
C ALA A 95 -4.46 3.16 7.84
N TYR A 96 -5.47 3.85 8.33
CA TYR A 96 -6.80 3.29 8.59
C TYR A 96 -7.45 2.77 7.32
N THR A 97 -7.44 3.56 6.25
CA THR A 97 -7.97 3.17 4.94
C THR A 97 -7.31 1.88 4.46
N TRP A 98 -5.99 1.78 4.49
CA TRP A 98 -5.30 0.60 3.99
C TRP A 98 -5.37 -0.61 4.89
N PHE A 99 -5.39 -0.41 6.20
CA PHE A 99 -5.67 -1.49 7.14
C PHE A 99 -7.04 -2.11 6.83
N ASN A 100 -8.08 -1.29 6.66
CA ASN A 100 -9.42 -1.76 6.33
C ASN A 100 -9.47 -2.50 4.99
N ARG A 101 -8.75 -2.03 3.97
CA ARG A 101 -8.65 -2.71 2.66
C ARG A 101 -8.06 -4.10 2.77
N LEU A 102 -6.97 -4.23 3.51
CA LEU A 102 -6.28 -5.50 3.67
C LEU A 102 -7.11 -6.49 4.51
N ILE A 103 -7.80 -5.98 5.55
CA ILE A 103 -8.74 -6.79 6.34
C ILE A 103 -9.94 -7.21 5.50
N ALA A 104 -10.50 -6.34 4.66
CA ALA A 104 -11.62 -6.67 3.78
C ALA A 104 -11.25 -7.78 2.79
N ILE A 105 -10.11 -7.66 2.10
CA ILE A 105 -9.61 -8.70 1.19
C ILE A 105 -9.38 -10.01 1.96
N ARG A 106 -8.76 -9.95 3.14
CA ARG A 106 -8.52 -11.16 3.91
C ARG A 106 -9.82 -11.81 4.38
N PHE A 107 -10.81 -11.01 4.77
CA PHE A 107 -12.13 -11.50 5.13
C PHE A 107 -12.81 -12.18 3.94
N MET A 108 -12.78 -11.56 2.76
CA MET A 108 -13.30 -12.16 1.53
C MET A 108 -12.57 -13.46 1.19
N GLU A 109 -11.25 -13.49 1.35
CA GLU A 109 -10.45 -14.68 1.09
C GLU A 109 -10.81 -15.82 2.05
N VAL A 110 -10.82 -15.60 3.37
CA VAL A 110 -11.11 -16.66 4.36
C VAL A 110 -12.52 -17.21 4.26
N ASN A 111 -13.48 -16.40 3.81
CA ASN A 111 -14.88 -16.80 3.65
C ASN A 111 -15.22 -17.22 2.20
N ASP A 112 -14.21 -17.38 1.33
CA ASP A 112 -14.34 -17.79 -0.07
C ASP A 112 -15.29 -16.89 -0.91
N TYR A 113 -15.30 -15.59 -0.59
CA TYR A 113 -16.05 -14.55 -1.31
C TYR A 113 -15.23 -13.85 -2.41
N MET A 114 -13.98 -14.24 -2.62
CA MET A 114 -13.17 -13.70 -3.72
C MET A 114 -13.72 -14.17 -5.07
N PRO A 115 -13.88 -13.27 -6.06
CA PRO A 115 -14.12 -13.66 -7.44
C PRO A 115 -13.05 -14.67 -7.91
N ALA A 116 -13.47 -15.69 -8.66
CA ALA A 116 -12.62 -16.81 -9.10
C ALA A 116 -11.92 -17.63 -7.99
N HIS A 117 -12.29 -17.42 -6.72
CA HIS A 117 -11.68 -18.07 -5.55
C HIS A 117 -10.16 -17.89 -5.42
N ILE A 118 -9.56 -16.94 -6.14
CA ILE A 118 -8.12 -16.71 -6.09
C ILE A 118 -7.70 -16.15 -4.73
N ARG A 119 -6.64 -16.72 -4.13
CA ARG A 119 -6.06 -16.21 -2.89
C ARG A 119 -5.14 -15.02 -3.20
N VAL A 120 -5.51 -13.86 -2.67
CA VAL A 120 -4.85 -12.57 -2.92
C VAL A 120 -3.66 -12.37 -2.02
N LEU A 121 -3.84 -12.67 -0.74
CA LEU A 121 -2.85 -12.47 0.30
C LEU A 121 -2.14 -13.77 0.65
N SER A 122 -2.72 -14.93 0.33
CA SER A 122 -2.13 -16.25 0.62
C SER A 122 -2.19 -17.18 -0.58
N SER A 123 -1.89 -18.46 -0.37
CA SER A 123 -2.02 -19.52 -1.37
C SER A 123 -2.89 -20.65 -0.84
N GLU A 124 -3.65 -21.30 -1.73
CA GLU A 124 -4.32 -22.57 -1.43
C GLU A 124 -3.32 -23.66 -1.03
N SER A 125 -2.11 -23.63 -1.60
CA SER A 125 -1.03 -24.49 -1.15
C SER A 125 -0.44 -23.93 0.14
N GLY A 126 -0.74 -24.57 1.27
CA GLY A 126 -0.21 -24.19 2.59
C GLY A 126 1.33 -24.25 2.72
N THR A 127 2.04 -24.74 1.70
CA THR A 127 3.51 -24.78 1.65
C THR A 127 4.13 -23.62 0.88
N LYS A 128 3.31 -22.85 0.14
CA LYS A 128 3.74 -21.77 -0.72
C LYS A 128 3.63 -20.43 0.01
N LEU A 129 4.70 -19.65 -0.05
CA LEU A 129 4.75 -18.32 0.57
C LEU A 129 4.22 -17.20 -0.34
N GLU A 130 4.24 -17.43 -1.65
CA GLU A 130 3.76 -16.47 -2.65
C GLU A 130 2.25 -16.63 -2.86
N PRO A 131 1.50 -15.53 -3.04
CA PRO A 131 0.05 -15.63 -3.21
C PRO A 131 -0.31 -16.22 -4.56
N ASP A 132 -1.50 -16.81 -4.62
CA ASP A 132 -2.01 -17.34 -5.88
C ASP A 132 -2.16 -16.22 -6.90
N LEU A 133 -2.58 -15.01 -6.47
CA LEU A 133 -2.62 -13.82 -7.31
C LEU A 133 -1.32 -13.57 -8.09
N VAL A 134 -0.15 -13.76 -7.46
CA VAL A 134 1.14 -13.53 -8.14
C VAL A 134 1.48 -14.68 -9.09
N THR A 135 1.16 -15.90 -8.67
CA THR A 135 1.63 -17.09 -9.37
C THR A 135 0.74 -17.51 -10.53
N THR A 136 -0.56 -17.28 -10.42
CA THR A 136 -1.59 -17.57 -11.42
C THR A 136 -2.52 -16.36 -11.61
N PRO A 137 -1.98 -15.18 -11.99
CA PRO A 137 -2.75 -13.93 -12.07
C PRO A 137 -3.92 -13.97 -13.05
N PHE A 138 -3.83 -14.80 -14.08
CA PHE A 138 -4.86 -14.93 -15.11
C PHE A 138 -6.05 -15.81 -14.69
N ASP A 139 -5.93 -16.50 -13.56
CA ASP A 139 -7.03 -17.29 -12.98
C ASP A 139 -7.96 -16.41 -12.13
N ALA A 140 -7.65 -15.13 -11.95
CA ALA A 140 -8.42 -14.21 -11.11
C ALA A 140 -9.77 -13.74 -11.73
N GLU A 141 -10.12 -14.23 -12.93
CA GLU A 141 -11.27 -13.77 -13.74
C GLU A 141 -11.35 -12.23 -13.91
N ILE A 142 -10.20 -11.55 -13.85
CA ILE A 142 -10.08 -10.12 -14.15
C ILE A 142 -9.77 -9.97 -15.64
N GLU A 143 -10.50 -9.11 -16.32
CA GLU A 143 -10.14 -8.70 -17.69
C GLU A 143 -8.92 -7.78 -17.65
N PHE A 144 -7.82 -8.21 -18.25
CA PHE A 144 -6.62 -7.40 -18.44
C PHE A 144 -6.60 -6.83 -19.84
N THR A 145 -6.22 -5.55 -19.97
CA THR A 145 -5.86 -5.00 -21.28
C THR A 145 -4.60 -5.69 -21.82
N GLN A 146 -4.35 -5.54 -23.13
CA GLN A 146 -3.14 -6.07 -23.74
C GLN A 146 -1.87 -5.52 -23.07
N GLN A 147 -1.84 -4.24 -22.76
CA GLN A 147 -0.70 -3.57 -22.11
C GLN A 147 -0.45 -4.10 -20.70
N GLU A 148 -1.51 -4.31 -19.92
CA GLU A 148 -1.39 -4.86 -18.56
C GLU A 148 -0.94 -6.33 -18.61
N THR A 149 -1.42 -7.10 -19.58
CA THR A 149 -1.01 -8.49 -19.81
C THR A 149 0.49 -8.58 -20.14
N GLU A 150 0.96 -7.76 -21.08
CA GLU A 150 2.38 -7.68 -21.43
C GLU A 150 3.23 -7.28 -20.22
N HIS A 151 2.77 -6.32 -19.42
CA HIS A 151 3.45 -5.90 -18.21
C HIS A 151 3.52 -7.00 -17.15
N ILE A 152 2.43 -7.75 -16.92
CA ILE A 152 2.39 -8.90 -16.01
C ILE A 152 3.42 -9.94 -16.44
N LEU A 153 3.43 -10.31 -17.73
CA LEU A 153 4.37 -11.30 -18.26
C LEU A 153 5.82 -10.84 -18.11
N GLN A 154 6.11 -9.56 -18.37
CA GLN A 154 7.42 -8.99 -18.16
C GLN A 154 7.87 -9.10 -16.69
N LEU A 155 7.04 -8.65 -15.75
CA LEU A 155 7.37 -8.72 -14.31
C LEU A 155 7.57 -10.16 -13.83
N LYS A 156 6.84 -11.14 -14.40
CA LYS A 156 7.05 -12.57 -14.12
C LYS A 156 8.39 -13.05 -14.67
N ASN A 157 8.72 -12.74 -15.92
CA ASN A 157 9.97 -13.14 -16.55
C ASN A 157 11.20 -12.55 -15.84
N ASP A 158 11.08 -11.31 -15.36
CA ASP A 158 12.14 -10.60 -14.62
C ASP A 158 12.19 -10.99 -13.14
N ASN A 159 11.32 -11.93 -12.70
CA ASN A 159 11.18 -12.37 -11.32
C ASN A 159 10.93 -11.21 -10.32
N GLN A 160 10.24 -10.16 -10.77
CA GLN A 160 9.86 -9.00 -9.97
C GLN A 160 8.55 -9.26 -9.21
N VAL A 161 8.52 -10.35 -8.42
CA VAL A 161 7.40 -10.81 -7.58
C VAL A 161 6.75 -9.66 -6.82
N ASP A 162 7.61 -8.82 -6.29
CA ASP A 162 7.32 -7.70 -5.43
C ASP A 162 6.58 -6.57 -6.22
N ALA A 163 7.06 -6.21 -7.39
CA ALA A 163 6.38 -5.24 -8.26
C ALA A 163 5.07 -5.81 -8.83
N LEU A 164 5.08 -7.09 -9.20
CA LEU A 164 3.94 -7.81 -9.73
C LEU A 164 2.77 -7.85 -8.74
N PHE A 165 3.04 -8.18 -7.49
CA PHE A 165 2.01 -8.19 -6.45
C PHE A 165 1.36 -6.81 -6.29
N ARG A 166 2.15 -5.73 -6.21
CA ARG A 166 1.61 -4.36 -6.07
C ARG A 166 0.71 -3.97 -7.24
N PHE A 167 1.13 -4.34 -8.45
CA PHE A 167 0.39 -4.06 -9.67
C PHE A 167 -0.96 -4.79 -9.67
N LEU A 168 -0.92 -6.12 -9.51
CA LEU A 168 -2.11 -6.97 -9.50
C LEU A 168 -3.06 -6.65 -8.35
N PHE A 169 -2.53 -6.42 -7.15
CA PHE A 169 -3.32 -6.04 -5.99
C PHE A 169 -4.09 -4.74 -6.25
N THR A 170 -3.44 -3.76 -6.90
CA THR A 170 -4.09 -2.49 -7.24
C THR A 170 -5.21 -2.69 -8.26
N LEU A 171 -4.97 -3.49 -9.30
CA LEU A 171 -5.99 -3.80 -10.32
C LEU A 171 -7.18 -4.53 -9.70
N LEU A 172 -6.93 -5.61 -8.95
CA LEU A 172 -7.96 -6.40 -8.31
C LEU A 172 -8.76 -5.58 -7.29
N TYR A 173 -8.09 -4.75 -6.49
CA TYR A 173 -8.79 -3.89 -5.54
C TYR A 173 -9.71 -2.89 -6.25
N ASN A 174 -9.25 -2.28 -7.34
CA ASN A 174 -10.07 -1.36 -8.12
C ASN A 174 -11.26 -2.07 -8.77
N PHE A 175 -11.06 -3.30 -9.25
CA PHE A 175 -12.12 -4.15 -9.80
C PHE A 175 -13.19 -4.49 -8.76
N ILE A 176 -12.80 -4.93 -7.56
CA ILE A 176 -13.74 -5.33 -6.49
C ILE A 176 -14.58 -4.14 -5.97
N ASN A 177 -14.05 -2.91 -6.01
CA ASN A 177 -14.72 -1.77 -5.38
C ASN A 177 -15.69 -0.99 -6.27
N ASP A 178 -15.82 -1.33 -7.57
CA ASP A 178 -16.75 -0.80 -8.59
C ASP A 178 -17.12 0.71 -8.50
N ALA A 179 -16.22 1.52 -7.94
CA ALA A 179 -16.34 2.95 -7.77
C ALA A 179 -14.94 3.54 -7.92
N PRO A 180 -14.75 4.60 -8.72
CA PRO A 180 -13.51 5.36 -8.69
C PRO A 180 -13.43 5.96 -7.29
N VAL A 181 -12.69 5.32 -6.39
CA VAL A 181 -12.46 5.86 -5.07
C VAL A 181 -11.85 7.24 -5.33
N SER A 182 -12.56 8.28 -4.90
CA SER A 182 -12.13 9.68 -4.89
C SER A 182 -11.02 9.89 -3.87
N GLU A 183 -10.07 8.95 -3.81
CA GLU A 183 -8.83 9.08 -3.12
C GLU A 183 -7.91 9.96 -3.97
N PRO A 184 -7.32 11.01 -3.36
CA PRO A 184 -6.22 11.72 -3.95
C PRO A 184 -5.17 10.69 -4.42
N ALA A 185 -4.67 10.81 -5.65
CA ALA A 185 -3.76 9.84 -6.25
C ALA A 185 -2.53 9.59 -5.37
N VAL A 186 -2.18 10.58 -4.57
CA VAL A 186 -1.36 10.55 -3.37
C VAL A 186 -1.43 9.31 -2.51
N LEU A 187 -2.63 8.96 -2.08
CA LEU A 187 -2.87 7.91 -1.11
C LEU A 187 -2.61 6.57 -1.76
N ARG A 188 -2.69 6.46 -3.08
CA ARG A 188 -2.27 5.25 -3.80
C ARG A 188 -0.75 5.08 -3.78
N HIS A 189 0.03 6.16 -3.83
CA HIS A 189 1.49 6.08 -3.98
C HIS A 189 2.30 5.92 -2.71
N LEU A 190 1.90 6.60 -1.62
CA LEU A 190 2.49 6.36 -0.30
C LEU A 190 2.50 4.86 0.04
N LEU A 191 1.57 4.09 -0.54
CA LEU A 191 1.39 2.67 -0.26
C LEU A 191 1.80 1.71 -1.37
N LYS A 192 1.91 2.15 -2.63
CA LYS A 192 2.54 1.32 -3.68
C LYS A 192 3.86 0.75 -3.18
N HIS A 193 4.65 1.49 -2.39
CA HIS A 193 5.91 0.97 -1.86
C HIS A 193 5.80 0.16 -0.54
N LEU A 194 4.75 0.37 0.25
CA LEU A 194 4.62 -0.22 1.59
C LEU A 194 3.99 -1.61 1.57
N ILE A 195 3.17 -1.89 0.55
CA ILE A 195 2.48 -3.18 0.37
C ILE A 195 3.45 -4.37 0.44
N LEU A 196 4.72 -4.22 0.03
CA LEU A 196 5.70 -5.32 0.04
C LEU A 196 6.42 -5.60 1.34
N CYS A 197 6.90 -4.54 2.00
CA CYS A 197 7.47 -4.68 3.34
C CYS A 197 6.44 -5.29 4.29
N TRP A 198 5.18 -4.92 4.07
CA TRP A 198 4.07 -5.46 4.81
C TRP A 198 3.72 -6.88 4.40
N PHE A 199 3.60 -7.19 3.11
CA PHE A 199 3.23 -8.53 2.62
C PHE A 199 4.01 -9.66 3.31
N ARG A 200 5.35 -9.58 3.35
CA ARG A 200 6.18 -10.63 3.96
C ARG A 200 6.08 -10.69 5.49
N LEU A 201 5.91 -9.56 6.17
CA LEU A 201 5.82 -9.49 7.63
C LEU A 201 4.42 -9.82 8.14
N PHE A 202 3.40 -9.32 7.44
CA PHE A 202 1.99 -9.59 7.63
C PHE A 202 1.73 -11.09 7.48
N LEU A 203 2.12 -11.70 6.36
CA LEU A 203 1.93 -13.14 6.15
C LEU A 203 2.64 -13.98 7.21
N ARG A 204 3.89 -13.66 7.57
CA ARG A 204 4.63 -14.43 8.56
C ARG A 204 4.04 -14.38 9.96
N LYS A 205 3.47 -13.24 10.38
CA LYS A 205 2.80 -13.12 11.68
C LYS A 205 1.36 -13.61 11.65
N TRP A 206 0.69 -13.49 10.50
CA TRP A 206 -0.72 -13.84 10.33
C TRP A 206 -0.94 -15.33 10.03
N HIS A 207 -0.02 -16.01 9.32
CA HIS A 207 -0.06 -17.48 9.16
C HIS A 207 0.02 -18.24 10.49
N LYS A 208 0.47 -17.57 11.56
CA LYS A 208 0.45 -18.13 12.92
C LYS A 208 -0.92 -18.04 13.58
N ILE A 209 -1.90 -17.38 12.96
CA ILE A 209 -3.29 -17.26 13.43
C ILE A 209 -4.14 -18.23 12.59
N PRO A 210 -4.70 -19.30 13.18
CA PRO A 210 -5.50 -20.29 12.47
C PRO A 210 -6.71 -19.65 11.77
N ALA A 211 -7.07 -20.14 10.57
CA ALA A 211 -8.18 -19.61 9.78
C ALA A 211 -9.55 -19.67 10.52
N GLY A 212 -9.76 -20.69 11.36
CA GLY A 212 -10.96 -20.85 12.21
C GLY A 212 -11.06 -19.86 13.37
N GLU A 213 -10.19 -18.84 13.43
CA GLU A 213 -10.29 -17.77 14.40
C GLU A 213 -10.97 -16.52 13.86
N PHE A 214 -11.19 -16.42 12.55
CA PHE A 214 -11.81 -15.26 11.92
C PHE A 214 -13.31 -15.44 11.62
N VAL A 215 -13.87 -16.59 12.00
CA VAL A 215 -15.29 -16.98 11.87
C VAL A 215 -15.99 -16.90 13.23
#